data_AF-A0A2A9EEW9-F1
#
_entry.id   AF-A0A2A9EEW9-F1
#
_cell.length_a   1.000
_cell.length_b   1.000
_cell.length_c   1.000
_cell.angle_alpha   90.00
_cell.angle_beta   90.00
_cell.angle_gamma   90.00
#
_symmetry.space_group_name_H-M   'P 1'
#
loop_
_entity.id
_entity.type
_entity.pdbx_description
1 polymer ?
#
loop_
_entity_poly.entity_id
_entity_poly.type
_entity_poly.pdbx_seq_one_letter_code
_entity_poly.pdbx_strand_id
1 'polypeptide(L)'
;MNARSADIADTLADVEHQSGGVSVRHRHAPVPVTATGLATVLSELGVRGRTVMVHTSLSRLGYVVGGEAAVVQGVVDAVGPEGTVVMPAQSWQLCDPAFLRLPDVPEEWYPAVRDSLPAYDPARTPTRTMGAVAELFRTWPGVLRSAHPHRSVAALGPNAERITATHDLDDAAGERSPMRALHDVGGYVLLLGVGFDKCTALHLAENRITWPTRHHVAQGGPVLRDGERVWETWRELWPEDEDFGECGDAFCEAHPELVETALVGNAHAVLVPVRELVAFATPWLARARGGAVL
;
A
#
# COMPACT_ATOMS: atom_id res chain seq x y z
N MET A 1 -14.37 -13.50 -31.25
CA MET A 1 -14.25 -12.10 -30.80
C MET A 1 -15.08 -12.01 -29.54
N ASN A 2 -14.42 -12.13 -28.38
CA ASN A 2 -15.06 -12.40 -27.09
C ASN A 2 -15.47 -11.09 -26.41
N ALA A 3 -16.71 -11.06 -25.94
CA ALA A 3 -17.35 -9.98 -25.17
C ALA A 3 -16.67 -9.68 -23.81
N ARG A 4 -15.57 -10.35 -23.45
CA ARG A 4 -14.78 -10.10 -22.23
C ARG A 4 -13.74 -8.99 -22.35
N SER A 5 -13.40 -8.58 -23.58
CA SER A 5 -12.34 -7.60 -23.83
C SER A 5 -12.85 -6.15 -23.86
N ALA A 6 -14.17 -5.96 -23.90
CA ALA A 6 -14.80 -4.65 -23.95
C ALA A 6 -15.09 -4.06 -22.55
N ASP A 7 -15.22 -4.90 -21.52
CA ASP A 7 -15.50 -4.47 -20.13
C ASP A 7 -14.28 -3.87 -19.43
N ILE A 8 -13.06 -4.24 -19.83
CA ILE A 8 -11.83 -3.78 -19.16
C ILE A 8 -11.55 -2.30 -19.48
N ALA A 9 -11.80 -1.88 -20.72
CA ALA A 9 -11.51 -0.52 -21.18
C ALA A 9 -12.49 0.55 -20.63
N ASP A 10 -13.76 0.19 -20.39
CA ASP A 10 -14.75 1.11 -19.79
C ASP A 10 -14.56 1.28 -18.27
N THR A 11 -13.76 0.41 -17.62
CA THR A 11 -13.55 0.39 -16.16
C THR A 11 -12.56 1.47 -15.66
N LEU A 12 -11.80 2.10 -16.56
CA LEU A 12 -10.70 3.03 -16.21
C LEU A 12 -11.04 4.53 -16.39
N ALA A 13 -12.22 4.87 -16.90
CA ALA A 13 -12.55 6.25 -17.29
C ALA A 13 -13.17 7.14 -16.18
N ASP A 14 -13.54 6.60 -15.01
CA ASP A 14 -14.39 7.31 -14.03
C ASP A 14 -13.64 7.93 -12.82
N VAL A 15 -12.39 8.37 -13.00
CA VAL A 15 -11.64 9.12 -11.96
C VAL A 15 -11.28 10.52 -12.46
N GLU A 16 -12.29 11.38 -12.60
CA GLU A 16 -12.06 12.83 -12.72
C GLU A 16 -12.48 13.60 -11.45
N HIS A 17 -11.58 14.50 -11.06
CA HIS A 17 -11.71 15.50 -10.01
C HIS A 17 -12.92 16.41 -10.20
N GLN A 18 -13.75 16.59 -9.16
CA GLN A 18 -14.49 17.84 -8.98
C GLN A 18 -14.49 18.30 -7.52
N SER A 19 -13.79 19.42 -7.30
CA SER A 19 -13.86 20.28 -6.13
C SER A 19 -15.12 21.14 -6.21
N GLY A 20 -16.09 20.88 -5.32
CA GLY A 20 -17.28 21.69 -5.15
C GLY A 20 -18.24 21.02 -4.18
N GLY A 21 -18.67 21.72 -3.13
CA GLY A 21 -19.61 21.20 -2.13
C GLY A 21 -20.96 20.85 -2.74
N VAL A 22 -21.10 19.61 -3.16
CA VAL A 22 -22.35 18.95 -3.52
C VAL A 22 -22.37 17.67 -2.69
N SER A 23 -23.45 17.42 -1.93
CA SER A 23 -23.58 16.13 -1.26
C SER A 23 -23.61 15.05 -2.33
N VAL A 24 -22.49 14.33 -2.47
CA VAL A 24 -22.40 13.18 -3.36
C VAL A 24 -23.39 12.16 -2.81
N ARG A 25 -24.54 12.03 -3.46
CA ARG A 25 -25.45 10.90 -3.20
C ARG A 25 -24.73 9.67 -3.73
N HIS A 26 -23.98 9.00 -2.88
CA HIS A 26 -23.44 7.69 -3.19
C HIS A 26 -24.63 6.82 -3.62
N ARG A 27 -24.60 6.30 -4.85
CA ARG A 27 -25.53 5.24 -5.25
C ARG A 27 -25.29 4.12 -4.25
N HIS A 28 -26.29 3.80 -3.43
CA HIS A 28 -26.13 2.74 -2.46
C HIS A 28 -26.13 1.42 -3.23
N ALA A 29 -25.17 0.55 -2.93
CA ALA A 29 -25.29 -0.85 -3.29
C ALA A 29 -26.67 -1.36 -2.84
N PRO A 30 -27.29 -2.29 -3.57
CA PRO A 30 -28.64 -2.77 -3.25
C PRO A 30 -28.74 -3.39 -1.84
N VAL A 31 -27.60 -3.78 -1.25
CA VAL A 31 -27.47 -4.29 0.11
C VAL A 31 -26.23 -3.67 0.78
N PRO A 32 -26.23 -3.50 2.12
CA PRO A 32 -25.07 -3.00 2.84
C PRO A 32 -23.92 -4.02 2.85
N VAL A 33 -22.67 -3.56 2.90
CA VAL A 33 -21.49 -4.42 3.03
C VAL A 33 -21.40 -4.90 4.48
N THR A 34 -21.16 -6.20 4.67
CA THR A 34 -20.96 -6.83 5.99
C THR A 34 -19.63 -7.55 6.03
N ALA A 35 -19.09 -7.82 7.23
CA ALA A 35 -17.85 -8.59 7.38
C ALA A 35 -17.94 -9.96 6.69
N THR A 36 -19.03 -10.71 6.93
CA THR A 36 -19.25 -12.02 6.30
C THR A 36 -19.40 -11.94 4.79
N GLY A 37 -20.16 -10.95 4.27
CA GLY A 37 -20.32 -10.78 2.83
C GLY A 37 -19.00 -10.43 2.14
N LEU A 38 -18.22 -9.52 2.74
CA LEU A 38 -16.87 -9.18 2.28
C LEU A 38 -15.96 -10.42 2.32
N ALA A 39 -16.02 -11.20 3.40
CA ALA A 39 -15.20 -12.41 3.54
C ALA A 39 -15.51 -13.45 2.44
N THR A 40 -16.79 -13.66 2.13
CA THR A 40 -17.23 -14.55 1.04
C THR A 40 -16.69 -14.09 -0.30
N VAL A 41 -16.94 -12.83 -0.68
CA VAL A 41 -16.51 -12.30 -1.99
C VAL A 41 -14.99 -12.36 -2.13
N LEU A 42 -14.23 -11.96 -1.12
CA LEU A 42 -12.77 -12.01 -1.19
C LEU A 42 -12.23 -13.46 -1.20
N SER A 43 -12.90 -14.39 -0.51
CA SER A 43 -12.54 -15.82 -0.59
C SER A 43 -12.73 -16.36 -2.00
N GLU A 44 -13.84 -16.01 -2.66
CA GLU A 44 -14.15 -16.38 -4.04
C GLU A 44 -13.21 -15.72 -5.04
N LEU A 45 -12.78 -14.48 -4.78
CA LEU A 45 -11.71 -13.78 -5.51
C LEU A 45 -10.35 -14.50 -5.40
N GLY A 46 -10.21 -15.40 -4.42
CA GLY A 46 -9.06 -16.29 -4.31
C GLY A 46 -8.03 -15.88 -3.25
N VAL A 47 -8.35 -15.01 -2.29
CA VAL A 47 -7.37 -14.59 -1.25
C VAL A 47 -7.06 -15.68 -0.20
N ARG A 48 -7.91 -16.71 -0.11
CA ARG A 48 -7.84 -17.75 0.94
C ARG A 48 -6.49 -18.48 0.93
N GLY A 49 -5.85 -18.54 2.10
CA GLY A 49 -4.56 -19.21 2.30
C GLY A 49 -3.36 -18.49 1.67
N ARG A 50 -3.54 -17.30 1.09
CA ARG A 50 -2.47 -16.53 0.44
C ARG A 50 -1.87 -15.51 1.40
N THR A 51 -0.67 -15.03 1.07
CA THR A 51 -0.12 -13.79 1.64
C THR A 51 -0.56 -12.62 0.77
N VAL A 52 -1.30 -11.67 1.32
CA VAL A 52 -1.96 -10.60 0.54
C VAL A 52 -1.68 -9.24 1.17
N MET A 53 -1.04 -8.36 0.41
CA MET A 53 -0.95 -6.93 0.73
C MET A 53 -2.23 -6.22 0.29
N VAL A 54 -2.89 -5.57 1.22
CA VAL A 54 -4.22 -4.98 1.00
C VAL A 54 -4.11 -3.45 1.04
N HIS A 55 -4.59 -2.82 -0.02
CA HIS A 55 -4.85 -1.38 -0.07
C HIS A 55 -6.36 -1.17 -0.16
N THR A 56 -6.91 -0.25 0.64
CA THR A 56 -8.37 -0.09 0.72
C THR A 56 -8.81 1.36 0.72
N SER A 57 -10.00 1.61 0.20
CA SER A 57 -10.76 2.84 0.44
C SER A 57 -12.12 2.52 1.03
N LEU A 58 -12.27 2.77 2.34
CA LEU A 58 -13.52 2.47 3.07
C LEU A 58 -14.73 3.17 2.46
N SER A 59 -14.59 4.44 2.06
CA SER A 59 -15.69 5.22 1.49
C SER A 59 -16.16 4.69 0.12
N ARG A 60 -15.28 4.03 -0.63
CA ARG A 60 -15.61 3.45 -1.95
C ARG A 60 -16.44 2.19 -1.84
N LEU A 61 -16.46 1.51 -0.70
CA LEU A 61 -17.28 0.32 -0.46
C LEU A 61 -18.78 0.63 -0.37
N GLY A 62 -19.16 1.89 -0.12
CA GLY A 62 -20.52 2.27 0.23
C GLY A 62 -20.77 2.14 1.74
N TYR A 63 -21.99 1.76 2.13
CA TYR A 63 -22.30 1.60 3.55
C TYR A 63 -21.83 0.25 4.08
N VAL A 64 -20.85 0.28 4.99
CA VAL A 64 -20.30 -0.90 5.66
C VAL A 64 -20.86 -1.00 7.08
N VAL A 65 -21.57 -2.08 7.38
CA VAL A 65 -22.08 -2.35 8.73
C VAL A 65 -20.90 -2.57 9.67
N GLY A 66 -20.67 -1.63 10.60
CA GLY A 66 -19.54 -1.68 11.53
C GLY A 66 -18.26 -1.03 11.01
N GLY A 67 -18.30 -0.35 9.86
CA GLY A 67 -17.18 0.45 9.34
C GLY A 67 -15.90 -0.35 9.11
N GLU A 68 -14.76 0.26 9.41
CA GLU A 68 -13.42 -0.30 9.25
C GLU A 68 -13.22 -1.64 9.98
N ALA A 69 -13.86 -1.85 11.14
CA ALA A 69 -13.73 -3.10 11.90
C ALA A 69 -14.31 -4.29 11.14
N ALA A 70 -15.43 -4.09 10.43
CA ALA A 70 -16.00 -5.13 9.58
C ALA A 70 -15.15 -5.43 8.34
N VAL A 71 -14.45 -4.42 7.80
CA VAL A 71 -13.50 -4.63 6.70
C VAL A 71 -12.29 -5.43 7.18
N VAL A 72 -11.67 -5.04 8.31
CA VAL A 72 -10.54 -5.79 8.88
C VAL A 72 -10.94 -7.23 9.16
N GLN A 73 -12.06 -7.45 9.86
CA GLN A 73 -12.55 -8.79 10.16
C GLN A 73 -12.81 -9.60 8.89
N GLY A 74 -13.51 -9.03 7.90
CA GLY A 74 -13.83 -9.73 6.66
C GLY A 74 -12.58 -10.08 5.82
N VAL A 75 -11.57 -9.20 5.79
CA VAL A 75 -10.29 -9.48 5.13
C VAL A 75 -9.54 -10.62 5.84
N VAL A 76 -9.43 -10.56 7.16
CA VAL A 76 -8.77 -11.61 7.98
C VAL A 76 -9.50 -12.95 7.83
N ASP A 77 -10.83 -12.97 7.86
CA ASP A 77 -11.63 -14.19 7.68
C ASP A 77 -11.54 -14.76 6.26
N ALA A 78 -11.46 -13.90 5.24
CA ALA A 78 -11.29 -14.34 3.86
C ALA A 78 -9.95 -15.03 3.63
N VAL A 79 -8.87 -14.41 4.12
CA VAL A 79 -7.51 -14.93 4.02
C VAL A 79 -7.37 -16.20 4.86
N GLY A 80 -7.95 -16.21 6.06
CA GLY A 80 -7.96 -17.36 6.96
C GLY A 80 -6.62 -17.63 7.65
N PRO A 81 -6.56 -18.63 8.54
CA PRO A 81 -5.41 -18.86 9.43
C PRO A 81 -4.13 -19.32 8.71
N GLU A 82 -4.26 -19.95 7.54
CA GLU A 82 -3.12 -20.40 6.73
C GLU A 82 -2.53 -19.27 5.86
N GLY A 83 -3.25 -18.15 5.73
CA GLY A 83 -2.83 -17.00 4.93
C GLY A 83 -2.27 -15.87 5.79
N THR A 84 -1.74 -14.84 5.15
CA THR A 84 -1.17 -13.67 5.84
C THR A 84 -1.72 -12.38 5.24
N VAL A 85 -2.29 -11.51 6.07
CA VAL A 85 -2.71 -10.17 5.68
C VAL A 85 -1.55 -9.22 5.90
N VAL A 86 -1.26 -8.35 4.93
CA VAL A 86 -0.27 -7.27 5.04
C VAL A 86 -0.95 -5.95 4.66
N MET A 87 -0.66 -4.86 5.34
CA MET A 87 -1.13 -3.52 4.96
C MET A 87 0.00 -2.51 5.13
N PRO A 88 0.10 -1.48 4.26
CA PRO A 88 1.02 -0.38 4.49
C PRO A 88 0.61 0.36 5.77
N ALA A 89 1.60 0.71 6.60
CA ALA A 89 1.41 1.39 7.87
C ALA A 89 2.34 2.61 7.94
N GLN A 90 2.39 3.38 6.85
CA GLN A 90 3.34 4.49 6.69
C GLN A 90 3.05 5.64 7.67
N SER A 91 4.13 6.27 8.14
CA SER A 91 4.14 7.35 9.13
C SER A 91 5.05 8.50 8.69
N TRP A 92 4.75 9.08 7.53
CA TRP A 92 5.53 10.15 6.91
C TRP A 92 5.61 11.43 7.75
N GLN A 93 4.75 11.62 8.76
CA GLN A 93 4.86 12.73 9.70
C GLN A 93 6.16 12.70 10.55
N LEU A 94 6.91 11.60 10.50
CA LEU A 94 8.21 11.44 11.15
C LEU A 94 9.41 11.72 10.21
N CYS A 95 9.16 12.07 8.94
CA CYS A 95 10.21 12.49 8.00
C CYS A 95 10.86 13.81 8.43
N ASP A 96 12.04 14.08 7.89
CA ASP A 96 12.72 15.36 8.12
C ASP A 96 11.82 16.52 7.68
N PRO A 97 11.68 17.58 8.49
CA PRO A 97 10.83 18.72 8.12
C PRO A 97 11.31 19.42 6.84
N ALA A 98 12.60 19.37 6.50
CA ALA A 98 13.16 19.88 5.25
C ALA A 98 12.78 19.04 4.03
N PHE A 99 12.46 17.76 4.23
CA PHE A 99 11.90 16.89 3.22
C PHE A 99 10.40 17.16 3.03
N LEU A 100 9.63 17.22 4.14
CA LEU A 100 8.18 17.40 4.07
C LEU A 100 7.75 18.79 3.60
N ARG A 101 8.51 19.84 3.95
CA ARG A 101 8.24 21.24 3.60
C ARG A 101 6.79 21.65 3.86
N LEU A 102 6.26 21.25 5.01
CA LEU A 102 4.89 21.57 5.40
C LEU A 102 4.73 23.10 5.45
N PRO A 103 3.69 23.68 4.80
CA PRO A 103 3.51 25.14 4.74
C PRO A 103 3.47 25.83 6.09
N ASP A 104 2.96 25.12 7.11
CA ASP A 104 2.78 25.64 8.47
C ASP A 104 4.02 25.46 9.36
N VAL A 105 5.14 24.95 8.83
CA VAL A 105 6.38 24.71 9.58
C VAL A 105 7.52 25.53 8.97
N PRO A 106 7.82 26.72 9.52
CA PRO A 106 8.95 27.56 9.09
C PRO A 106 10.30 26.85 9.25
N GLU A 107 11.27 27.16 8.38
CA GLU A 107 12.60 26.53 8.38
C GLU A 107 13.36 26.74 9.70
N GLU A 108 13.16 27.89 10.36
CA GLU A 108 13.76 28.19 11.66
C GLU A 108 13.31 27.23 12.77
N TRP A 109 12.19 26.51 12.59
CA TRP A 109 11.69 25.53 13.56
C TRP A 109 12.25 24.13 13.30
N TYR A 110 12.93 23.88 12.18
CA TYR A 110 13.41 22.54 11.83
C TYR A 110 14.29 21.91 12.92
N PRO A 111 15.24 22.62 13.55
CA PRO A 111 15.98 22.06 14.69
C PRO A 111 15.06 21.63 15.83
N ALA A 112 14.11 22.49 16.24
CA ALA A 112 13.17 22.17 17.31
C ALA A 112 12.25 20.98 16.97
N VAL A 113 11.83 20.86 15.71
CA VAL A 113 11.06 19.71 15.21
C VAL A 113 11.90 18.43 15.30
N ARG A 114 13.14 18.46 14.80
CA ARG A 114 14.08 17.32 14.87
C ARG A 114 14.41 16.92 16.30
N ASP A 115 14.42 17.85 17.25
CA ASP A 115 14.66 17.56 18.67
C ASP A 115 13.41 17.01 19.37
N SER A 116 12.21 17.43 18.94
CA SER A 116 10.95 17.17 19.66
C SER A 116 10.11 16.03 19.09
N LEU A 117 10.32 15.61 17.83
CA LEU A 117 9.54 14.52 17.25
C LEU A 117 9.73 13.22 18.07
N PRO A 118 8.65 12.57 18.55
CA PRO A 118 8.77 11.31 19.28
C PRO A 118 9.40 10.21 18.42
N ALA A 119 10.20 9.34 19.04
CA ALA A 119 10.74 8.18 18.34
C ALA A 119 9.62 7.30 17.76
N TYR A 120 9.90 6.69 16.62
CA TYR A 120 9.04 5.65 16.06
C TYR A 120 8.88 4.52 17.08
N ASP A 121 7.62 4.18 17.35
CA ASP A 121 7.22 3.04 18.16
C ASP A 121 6.15 2.28 17.34
N PRO A 122 6.41 1.04 16.92
CA PRO A 122 5.49 0.30 16.06
C PRO A 122 4.09 0.16 16.67
N ALA A 123 3.97 0.12 18.01
CA ALA A 123 2.70 0.01 18.71
C ALA A 123 1.94 1.34 18.79
N ARG A 124 2.66 2.47 18.87
CA ARG A 124 2.06 3.78 19.22
C ARG A 124 2.04 4.79 18.08
N THR A 125 3.01 4.76 17.17
CA THR A 125 3.09 5.73 16.08
C THR A 125 1.91 5.54 15.12
N PRO A 126 1.02 6.54 14.96
CA PRO A 126 -0.11 6.42 14.05
C PRO A 126 0.33 6.39 12.60
N THR A 127 -0.46 5.78 11.74
CA THR A 127 -0.28 5.94 10.29
C THR A 127 -0.74 7.34 9.85
N ARG A 128 -0.30 7.73 8.65
CA ARG A 128 -0.84 8.87 7.91
C ARG A 128 -1.17 8.45 6.50
N THR A 129 -2.30 8.95 5.98
CA THR A 129 -2.80 8.72 4.62
C THR A 129 -3.05 7.26 4.21
N MET A 130 -2.91 6.27 5.10
CA MET A 130 -3.15 4.84 4.81
C MET A 130 -4.64 4.43 4.87
N GLY A 131 -5.49 5.27 5.49
CA GLY A 131 -6.92 5.00 5.66
C GLY A 131 -7.27 4.32 6.99
N ALA A 132 -8.55 4.42 7.39
CA ALA A 132 -9.04 3.94 8.69
C ALA A 132 -8.88 2.42 8.88
N VAL A 133 -9.00 1.65 7.79
CA VAL A 133 -8.84 0.19 7.82
C VAL A 133 -7.41 -0.20 8.17
N ALA A 134 -6.41 0.40 7.52
CA ALA A 134 -4.99 0.13 7.83
C ALA A 134 -4.61 0.62 9.23
N GLU A 135 -5.14 1.77 9.66
CA GLU A 135 -4.91 2.30 11.01
C GLU A 135 -5.48 1.39 12.11
N LEU A 136 -6.67 0.82 11.92
CA LEU A 136 -7.24 -0.16 12.84
C LEU A 136 -6.46 -1.48 12.78
N PHE A 137 -6.17 -1.97 11.57
CA PHE A 137 -5.45 -3.23 11.36
C PHE A 137 -4.10 -3.25 12.06
N ARG A 138 -3.30 -2.18 12.02
CA ARG A 138 -1.99 -2.16 12.70
C ARG A 138 -2.07 -2.35 14.23
N THR A 139 -3.25 -2.21 14.83
CA THR A 139 -3.51 -2.45 16.26
C THR A 139 -4.30 -3.72 16.54
N TRP A 140 -4.62 -4.49 15.50
CA TRP A 140 -5.39 -5.72 15.64
C TRP A 140 -4.58 -6.77 16.41
N PRO A 141 -5.21 -7.55 17.31
CA PRO A 141 -4.47 -8.54 18.10
C PRO A 141 -3.63 -9.48 17.23
N GLY A 142 -2.35 -9.62 17.58
CA GLY A 142 -1.40 -10.48 16.88
C GLY A 142 -0.72 -9.87 15.65
N VAL A 143 -1.09 -8.64 15.25
CA VAL A 143 -0.41 -7.94 14.15
C VAL A 143 1.00 -7.52 14.55
N LEU A 144 1.96 -7.82 13.68
CA LEU A 144 3.34 -7.33 13.75
C LEU A 144 3.51 -6.12 12.84
N ARG A 145 4.48 -5.24 13.13
CA ARG A 145 4.80 -4.08 12.30
C ARG A 145 6.30 -3.93 12.14
N SER A 146 6.75 -3.69 10.90
CA SER A 146 8.17 -3.54 10.59
C SER A 146 8.76 -2.23 11.12
N ALA A 147 10.08 -2.20 11.32
CA ALA A 147 10.74 -1.16 12.12
C ALA A 147 10.99 0.18 11.42
N HIS A 148 10.66 0.33 10.13
CA HIS A 148 11.00 1.56 9.39
C HIS A 148 10.13 2.75 9.85
N PRO A 149 10.74 3.88 10.26
CA PRO A 149 10.03 4.99 10.89
C PRO A 149 9.03 5.70 9.98
N HIS A 150 9.29 5.71 8.66
CA HIS A 150 8.42 6.35 7.67
C HIS A 150 7.56 5.38 6.85
N ARG A 151 8.08 4.21 6.46
CA ARG A 151 7.48 3.33 5.46
C ARG A 151 6.99 1.98 6.00
N SER A 152 6.91 1.79 7.32
CA SER A 152 6.54 0.49 7.91
C SER A 152 5.28 -0.16 7.31
N VAL A 153 5.23 -1.48 7.39
CA VAL A 153 4.07 -2.30 7.03
C VAL A 153 3.62 -3.10 8.25
N ALA A 154 2.33 -3.37 8.34
CA ALA A 154 1.73 -4.23 9.36
C ALA A 154 1.38 -5.60 8.73
N ALA A 155 1.51 -6.69 9.47
CA ALA A 155 1.20 -8.04 8.98
C ALA A 155 0.61 -8.95 10.07
N LEU A 156 -0.31 -9.84 9.68
CA LEU A 156 -0.95 -10.86 10.53
C LEU A 156 -0.98 -12.20 9.79
N GLY A 157 -0.50 -13.27 10.42
CA GLY A 157 -0.53 -14.63 9.89
C GLY A 157 0.85 -15.31 9.84
N PRO A 158 0.95 -16.51 9.24
CA PRO A 158 2.17 -17.33 9.29
C PRO A 158 3.43 -16.68 8.71
N ASN A 159 3.30 -15.76 7.75
CA ASN A 159 4.44 -15.03 7.17
C ASN A 159 4.67 -13.65 7.81
N ALA A 160 3.91 -13.24 8.82
CA ALA A 160 4.00 -11.89 9.38
C ALA A 160 5.40 -11.54 9.89
N GLU A 161 6.05 -12.48 10.60
CA GLU A 161 7.43 -12.29 11.09
C GLU A 161 8.40 -12.12 9.91
N ARG A 162 8.33 -13.00 8.92
CA ARG A 162 9.19 -12.92 7.72
C ARG A 162 9.02 -11.60 6.96
N ILE A 163 7.77 -11.15 6.77
CA ILE A 163 7.45 -9.91 6.07
C ILE A 163 7.97 -8.68 6.82
N THR A 164 7.93 -8.71 8.15
CA THR A 164 8.25 -7.54 8.98
C THR A 164 9.68 -7.51 9.52
N ALA A 165 10.42 -8.61 9.39
CA ALA A 165 11.75 -8.78 9.97
C ALA A 165 12.82 -7.82 9.44
N THR A 166 12.87 -7.57 8.13
CA THR A 166 13.88 -6.72 7.49
C THR A 166 13.23 -5.51 6.83
N HIS A 167 13.65 -4.32 7.23
CA HIS A 167 13.16 -3.07 6.69
C HIS A 167 14.20 -1.96 6.94
N ASP A 168 15.26 -1.96 6.13
CA ASP A 168 16.37 -1.04 6.30
C ASP A 168 15.98 0.40 5.98
N LEU A 169 16.62 1.37 6.62
CA LEU A 169 16.29 2.79 6.48
C LEU A 169 16.57 3.31 5.07
N ASP A 170 17.68 2.89 4.47
CA ASP A 170 18.12 3.32 3.14
C ASP A 170 17.53 2.48 2.00
N ASP A 171 16.72 1.46 2.32
CA ASP A 171 16.11 0.56 1.35
C ASP A 171 14.66 0.22 1.71
N ALA A 172 13.84 1.27 1.84
CA ALA A 172 12.47 1.17 2.32
C ALA A 172 11.53 0.32 1.43
N ALA A 173 11.85 0.12 0.15
CA ALA A 173 11.01 -0.62 -0.79
C ALA A 173 11.77 -1.53 -1.77
N GLY A 174 13.10 -1.61 -1.69
CA GLY A 174 13.92 -2.50 -2.53
C GLY A 174 14.17 -3.84 -1.87
N GLU A 175 15.41 -4.33 -1.97
CA GLU A 175 15.77 -5.72 -1.72
C GLU A 175 15.87 -6.07 -0.23
N ARG A 176 16.04 -5.07 0.63
CA ARG A 176 16.08 -5.17 2.10
C ARG A 176 14.79 -4.62 2.73
N SER A 177 13.66 -4.90 2.09
CA SER A 177 12.34 -4.39 2.49
C SER A 177 11.26 -5.47 2.60
N PRO A 178 10.11 -5.15 3.22
CA PRO A 178 8.92 -5.99 3.18
C PRO A 178 8.38 -6.27 1.78
N MET A 179 8.63 -5.38 0.79
CA MET A 179 8.20 -5.63 -0.59
C MET A 179 8.97 -6.81 -1.18
N ARG A 180 10.28 -6.90 -0.91
CA ARG A 180 11.08 -8.05 -1.32
C ARG A 180 10.65 -9.32 -0.61
N ALA A 181 10.35 -9.26 0.69
CA ALA A 181 9.83 -10.41 1.42
C ALA A 181 8.48 -10.89 0.86
N LEU A 182 7.58 -9.96 0.53
CA LEU A 182 6.28 -10.25 -0.09
C LEU A 182 6.44 -10.91 -1.46
N HIS A 183 7.35 -10.38 -2.29
CA HIS A 183 7.74 -11.00 -3.56
C HIS A 183 8.26 -12.43 -3.35
N ASP A 184 9.14 -12.65 -2.38
CA ASP A 184 9.79 -13.95 -2.17
C ASP A 184 8.86 -15.04 -1.64
N VAL A 185 7.79 -14.69 -0.93
CA VAL A 185 6.77 -15.66 -0.51
C VAL A 185 5.70 -15.91 -1.58
N GLY A 186 5.80 -15.29 -2.77
CA GLY A 186 4.77 -15.39 -3.80
C GLY A 186 3.46 -14.71 -3.37
N GLY A 187 3.59 -13.55 -2.72
CA GLY A 187 2.45 -12.78 -2.24
C GLY A 187 1.62 -12.16 -3.36
N TYR A 188 0.49 -11.60 -2.97
CA TYR A 188 -0.48 -10.93 -3.85
C TYR A 188 -0.73 -9.51 -3.37
N VAL A 189 -1.22 -8.65 -4.27
CA VAL A 189 -1.79 -7.34 -3.94
C VAL A 189 -3.30 -7.41 -4.15
N LEU A 190 -4.06 -7.00 -3.14
CA LEU A 190 -5.48 -6.71 -3.24
C LEU A 190 -5.70 -5.20 -3.20
N LEU A 191 -6.19 -4.65 -4.31
CA LEU A 191 -6.63 -3.26 -4.41
C LEU A 191 -8.15 -3.23 -4.24
N LEU A 192 -8.63 -2.74 -3.10
CA LEU A 192 -10.05 -2.71 -2.73
C LEU A 192 -10.58 -1.27 -2.75
N GLY A 193 -11.15 -0.86 -3.88
CA GLY A 193 -11.64 0.51 -4.10
C GLY A 193 -10.54 1.55 -4.29
N VAL A 194 -9.35 1.12 -4.71
CA VAL A 194 -8.21 1.96 -5.07
C VAL A 194 -7.56 1.41 -6.35
N GLY A 195 -6.78 2.23 -7.04
CA GLY A 195 -6.05 1.84 -8.24
C GLY A 195 -4.60 1.45 -7.95
N PHE A 196 -3.86 1.15 -9.03
CA PHE A 196 -2.44 0.83 -8.95
C PHE A 196 -1.56 2.01 -8.55
N ASP A 197 -2.06 3.24 -8.65
CA ASP A 197 -1.49 4.46 -8.06
C ASP A 197 -1.35 4.41 -6.51
N LYS A 198 -1.84 3.34 -5.89
CA LYS A 198 -1.69 3.05 -4.45
C LYS A 198 -0.93 1.75 -4.17
N CYS A 199 -0.48 1.04 -5.21
CA CYS A 199 0.17 -0.27 -5.09
C CYS A 199 1.64 -0.14 -4.65
N THR A 200 1.88 -0.27 -3.34
CA THR A 200 3.24 -0.11 -2.78
C THR A 200 4.25 -1.14 -3.32
N ALA A 201 3.78 -2.30 -3.77
CA ALA A 201 4.66 -3.33 -4.34
C ALA A 201 5.38 -2.89 -5.63
N LEU A 202 4.85 -1.91 -6.37
CA LEU A 202 5.48 -1.38 -7.58
C LEU A 202 6.78 -0.63 -7.29
N HIS A 203 6.98 -0.09 -6.08
CA HIS A 203 8.25 0.50 -5.69
C HIS A 203 9.41 -0.52 -5.68
N LEU A 204 9.14 -1.82 -5.56
CA LEU A 204 10.19 -2.84 -5.73
C LEU A 204 10.72 -2.87 -7.18
N ALA A 205 9.83 -2.70 -8.16
CA ALA A 205 10.23 -2.58 -9.56
C ALA A 205 11.01 -1.27 -9.81
N GLU A 206 10.56 -0.16 -9.22
CA GLU A 206 11.25 1.13 -9.27
C GLU A 206 12.70 1.04 -8.72
N ASN A 207 12.90 0.30 -7.63
CA ASN A 207 14.23 0.09 -7.05
C ASN A 207 15.16 -0.77 -7.92
N ARG A 208 14.64 -1.43 -8.96
CA ARG A 208 15.38 -2.30 -9.91
C ARG A 208 15.72 -1.62 -11.23
N ILE A 209 15.50 -0.32 -11.36
CA ILE A 209 15.74 0.42 -12.60
C ILE A 209 16.55 1.70 -12.39
N THR A 210 17.08 2.24 -13.48
CA THR A 210 17.72 3.57 -13.56
C THR A 210 16.98 4.42 -14.58
N TRP A 211 16.83 5.72 -14.33
CA TRP A 211 16.28 6.68 -15.29
C TRP A 211 16.92 8.06 -15.08
N PRO A 212 16.80 9.02 -16.03
CA PRO A 212 17.53 10.28 -15.99
C PRO A 212 17.31 11.14 -14.74
N THR A 213 16.11 11.14 -14.17
CA THR A 213 15.77 11.90 -12.94
C THR A 213 15.95 11.10 -11.65
N ARG A 214 16.37 9.82 -11.74
CA ARG A 214 16.61 8.98 -10.58
C ARG A 214 17.64 9.62 -9.66
N HIS A 215 17.24 9.90 -8.43
CA HIS A 215 18.15 10.46 -7.43
C HIS A 215 17.79 9.96 -6.04
N HIS A 216 18.77 10.01 -5.14
CA HIS A 216 18.57 9.73 -3.73
C HIS A 216 18.51 11.05 -2.96
N VAL A 217 17.60 11.13 -2.02
CA VAL A 217 17.42 12.27 -1.13
C VAL A 217 17.95 11.96 0.26
N ALA A 218 18.45 13.00 0.94
CA ALA A 218 18.77 12.89 2.35
C ALA A 218 17.47 12.87 3.17
N GLN A 219 17.39 11.94 4.10
CA GLN A 219 16.30 11.81 5.05
C GLN A 219 16.82 11.76 6.47
N GLY A 220 15.90 11.95 7.41
CA GLY A 220 16.13 11.61 8.80
C GLY A 220 14.83 11.34 9.52
N GLY A 221 14.95 10.69 10.67
CA GLY A 221 13.82 10.37 11.51
C GLY A 221 14.21 9.96 12.92
N PRO A 222 13.28 10.09 13.88
CA PRO A 222 13.51 9.73 15.26
C PRO A 222 13.32 8.22 15.45
N VAL A 223 14.38 7.51 15.81
CA VAL A 223 14.39 6.06 16.05
C VAL A 223 14.81 5.76 17.49
N LEU A 224 14.52 4.54 17.96
CA LEU A 224 15.06 4.04 19.22
C LEU A 224 16.30 3.17 18.94
N ARG A 225 17.42 3.52 19.56
CA ARG A 225 18.66 2.73 19.59
C ARG A 225 19.00 2.47 21.05
N ASP A 226 19.08 1.19 21.43
CA ASP A 226 19.36 0.78 22.81
C ASP A 226 18.45 1.43 23.88
N GLY A 227 17.19 1.71 23.51
CA GLY A 227 16.19 2.35 24.37
C GLY A 227 16.26 3.88 24.40
N GLU A 228 17.23 4.49 23.71
CA GLU A 228 17.37 5.94 23.61
C GLU A 228 16.86 6.47 22.27
N ARG A 229 16.22 7.65 22.31
CA ARG A 229 15.80 8.35 21.10
C ARG A 229 17.02 8.94 20.39
N VAL A 230 17.20 8.59 19.13
CA VAL A 230 18.25 9.14 18.26
C VAL A 230 17.62 9.69 16.98
N TRP A 231 18.09 10.84 16.51
CA TRP A 231 17.80 11.29 15.15
C TRP A 231 18.81 10.65 14.20
N GLU A 232 18.36 9.69 13.41
CA GLU A 232 19.21 9.01 12.43
C GLU A 232 19.01 9.65 11.06
N THR A 233 20.07 9.72 10.27
CA THR A 233 20.04 10.26 8.90
C THR A 233 20.51 9.20 7.92
N TRP A 234 19.84 9.12 6.78
CA TRP A 234 20.17 8.17 5.72
C TRP A 234 19.90 8.80 4.35
N ARG A 235 20.17 8.04 3.29
CA ARG A 235 19.79 8.39 1.92
C ARG A 235 18.86 7.32 1.39
N GLU A 236 17.72 7.73 0.86
CA GLU A 236 16.76 6.82 0.22
C GLU A 236 16.45 7.29 -1.21
N LEU A 237 15.93 6.38 -2.02
CA LEU A 237 15.44 6.70 -3.35
C LEU A 237 14.26 7.67 -3.25
N TRP A 238 14.25 8.73 -4.07
CA TRP A 238 13.06 9.55 -4.23
C TRP A 238 11.97 8.73 -4.95
N PRO A 239 10.79 8.50 -4.33
CA PRO A 239 9.73 7.75 -4.97
C PRO A 239 9.04 8.59 -6.05
N GLU A 240 8.86 8.02 -7.23
CA GLU A 240 8.01 8.54 -8.30
C GLU A 240 6.90 7.50 -8.54
N ASP A 241 5.64 7.84 -8.30
CA ASP A 241 4.49 6.92 -8.36
C ASP A 241 3.43 7.34 -9.38
N GLU A 242 3.69 8.39 -10.16
CA GLU A 242 2.73 8.98 -11.09
C GLU A 242 2.33 8.03 -12.23
N ASP A 243 3.24 7.13 -12.64
CA ASP A 243 3.04 6.17 -13.73
C ASP A 243 2.60 4.78 -13.25
N PHE A 244 2.37 4.60 -11.94
CA PHE A 244 1.99 3.30 -11.37
C PHE A 244 0.59 2.86 -11.81
N GLY A 245 -0.34 3.81 -11.96
CA GLY A 245 -1.68 3.54 -12.51
C GLY A 245 -1.60 2.91 -13.90
N GLU A 246 -0.96 3.63 -14.84
CA GLU A 246 -0.76 3.18 -16.22
C GLU A 246 0.00 1.85 -16.31
N CYS A 247 1.03 1.67 -15.49
CA CYS A 247 1.79 0.42 -15.42
C CYS A 247 0.91 -0.76 -15.01
N GLY A 248 0.06 -0.57 -14.01
CA GLY A 248 -0.84 -1.60 -13.49
C GLY A 248 -1.95 -1.94 -14.48
N ASP A 249 -2.50 -0.95 -15.15
CA ASP A 249 -3.53 -1.15 -16.18
C ASP A 249 -2.93 -1.92 -17.37
N ALA A 250 -1.73 -1.56 -17.81
CA ALA A 250 -1.01 -2.29 -18.85
C ALA A 250 -0.70 -3.74 -18.45
N PHE A 251 -0.42 -4.01 -17.16
CA PHE A 251 -0.28 -5.38 -16.67
C PHE A 251 -1.60 -6.15 -16.81
N CYS A 252 -2.72 -5.54 -16.45
CA CYS A 252 -4.03 -6.18 -16.52
C CYS A 252 -4.46 -6.48 -17.96
N GLU A 253 -4.14 -5.60 -18.91
CA GLU A 253 -4.39 -5.83 -20.33
C GLU A 253 -3.49 -6.92 -20.93
N ALA A 254 -2.21 -6.94 -20.54
CA ALA A 254 -1.24 -7.91 -21.06
C ALA A 254 -1.40 -9.32 -20.47
N HIS A 255 -1.87 -9.40 -19.21
CA HIS A 255 -1.96 -10.64 -18.45
C HIS A 255 -3.33 -10.84 -17.79
N PRO A 256 -4.45 -10.81 -18.55
CA PRO A 256 -5.79 -10.97 -17.97
C PRO A 256 -5.98 -12.34 -17.29
N GLU A 257 -5.17 -13.35 -17.61
CA GLU A 257 -5.15 -14.65 -16.95
C GLU A 257 -4.58 -14.63 -15.52
N LEU A 258 -3.89 -13.55 -15.13
CA LEU A 258 -3.30 -13.36 -13.81
C LEU A 258 -4.08 -12.38 -12.92
N VAL A 259 -5.19 -11.82 -13.43
CA VAL A 259 -5.98 -10.81 -12.74
C VAL A 259 -7.33 -11.39 -12.33
N GLU A 260 -7.60 -11.39 -11.04
CA GLU A 260 -8.92 -11.70 -10.51
C GLU A 260 -9.62 -10.39 -10.12
N THR A 261 -10.91 -10.28 -10.46
CA THR A 261 -11.71 -9.09 -10.13
C THR A 261 -13.04 -9.45 -9.48
N ALA A 262 -13.51 -8.60 -8.58
CA ALA A 262 -14.86 -8.71 -8.00
C ALA A 262 -15.41 -7.33 -7.65
N LEU A 263 -16.70 -7.29 -7.34
CA LEU A 263 -17.36 -6.11 -6.77
C LEU A 263 -17.66 -6.35 -5.28
N VAL A 264 -17.20 -5.46 -4.41
CA VAL A 264 -17.49 -5.47 -2.97
C VAL A 264 -18.25 -4.18 -2.63
N GLY A 265 -19.56 -4.31 -2.43
CA GLY A 265 -20.43 -3.14 -2.32
C GLY A 265 -20.39 -2.33 -3.62
N ASN A 266 -19.86 -1.11 -3.55
CA ASN A 266 -19.64 -0.24 -4.72
C ASN A 266 -18.19 -0.23 -5.24
N ALA A 267 -17.27 -0.95 -4.58
CA ALA A 267 -15.86 -0.90 -4.91
C ALA A 267 -15.46 -2.07 -5.80
N HIS A 268 -14.66 -1.79 -6.82
CA HIS A 268 -13.91 -2.81 -7.53
C HIS A 268 -12.79 -3.35 -6.62
N ALA A 269 -12.65 -4.67 -6.63
CA ALA A 269 -11.55 -5.39 -6.03
C ALA A 269 -10.71 -6.00 -7.15
N VAL A 270 -9.40 -5.77 -7.12
CA VAL A 270 -8.44 -6.35 -8.07
C VAL A 270 -7.39 -7.12 -7.27
N LEU A 271 -7.16 -8.38 -7.62
CA LEU A 271 -6.16 -9.25 -6.99
C LEU A 271 -5.15 -9.70 -8.05
N VAL A 272 -3.87 -9.39 -7.82
CA VAL A 272 -2.77 -9.74 -8.72
C VAL A 272 -1.58 -10.31 -7.97
N PRO A 273 -0.79 -11.22 -8.58
CA PRO A 273 0.38 -11.78 -7.93
C PRO A 273 1.58 -10.83 -8.04
N VAL A 274 2.29 -10.64 -6.92
CA VAL A 274 3.36 -9.62 -6.79
C VAL A 274 4.56 -9.93 -7.68
N ARG A 275 4.92 -11.20 -7.83
CA ARG A 275 6.12 -11.58 -8.61
C ARG A 275 5.98 -11.20 -10.07
N GLU A 276 4.85 -11.55 -10.66
CA GLU A 276 4.55 -11.31 -12.07
C GLU A 276 4.29 -9.83 -12.31
N LEU A 277 3.59 -9.15 -11.39
CA LEU A 277 3.42 -7.69 -11.46
C LEU A 277 4.77 -6.97 -11.46
N VAL A 278 5.67 -7.30 -10.53
CA VAL A 278 6.99 -6.66 -10.44
C VAL A 278 7.87 -7.02 -11.65
N ALA A 279 7.82 -8.27 -12.11
CA ALA A 279 8.55 -8.71 -13.30
C ALA A 279 8.09 -7.98 -14.57
N PHE A 280 6.80 -7.68 -14.70
CA PHE A 280 6.24 -6.87 -15.77
C PHE A 280 6.61 -5.39 -15.62
N ALA A 281 6.40 -4.85 -14.42
CA ALA A 281 6.57 -3.43 -14.13
C ALA A 281 8.02 -2.96 -14.29
N THR A 282 9.00 -3.80 -13.94
CA THR A 282 10.43 -3.45 -14.00
C THR A 282 10.86 -2.97 -15.41
N PRO A 283 10.74 -3.77 -16.49
CA PRO A 283 11.06 -3.29 -17.83
C PRO A 283 10.04 -2.29 -18.39
N TRP A 284 8.80 -2.25 -17.89
CA TRP A 284 7.79 -1.28 -18.32
C TRP A 284 8.17 0.14 -17.84
N LEU A 285 8.41 0.31 -16.54
CA LEU A 285 8.82 1.58 -15.92
C LEU A 285 10.15 2.06 -16.49
N ALA A 286 11.11 1.15 -16.70
CA ALA A 286 12.38 1.50 -17.35
C ALA A 286 12.13 2.15 -18.71
N ARG A 287 11.25 1.59 -19.56
CA ARG A 287 10.96 2.20 -20.87
C ARG A 287 10.18 3.51 -20.73
N ALA A 288 9.16 3.56 -19.88
CA ALA A 288 8.32 4.73 -19.68
C ALA A 288 9.13 5.95 -19.23
N ARG A 289 10.14 5.73 -18.36
CA ARG A 289 11.01 6.79 -17.82
C ARG A 289 12.29 7.03 -18.64
N GLY A 290 12.46 6.40 -19.81
CA GLY A 290 13.66 6.56 -20.64
C GLY A 290 14.93 5.98 -20.00
N GLY A 291 14.76 4.91 -19.23
CA GLY A 291 15.74 4.25 -18.38
C GLY A 291 16.12 2.82 -18.79
N ALA A 292 16.72 2.08 -17.86
CA ALA A 292 17.18 0.70 -18.02
C ALA A 292 17.01 -0.10 -16.72
N VAL A 293 16.98 -1.43 -16.82
CA VAL A 293 17.00 -2.34 -15.66
C VAL A 293 18.42 -2.42 -15.09
N LEU A 294 18.55 -2.45 -13.76
CA LEU A 294 19.81 -2.58 -13.01
C LEU A 294 20.44 -3.98 -13.09
#